data_AF-A0A4W5RW14-F1
#
_entry.id   AF-A0A4W5RW14-F1
#
_cell.length_a   1.000
_cell.length_b   1.000
_cell.length_c   1.000
_cell.angle_alpha   90.00
_cell.angle_beta   90.00
_cell.angle_gamma   90.00
#
_symmetry.space_group_name_H-M   'P 1'
#
loop_
_entity.id
_entity.type
_entity.pdbx_description
1 polymer ?
#
loop_
_entity_poly.entity_id
_entity_poly.type
_entity_poly.pdbx_seq_one_letter_code
_entity_poly.pdbx_strand_id
1 'polypeptide(L)'
;MSTGIHHATNQSIKPFKSSEEYLYAMKEDLAEWLRDLYEIDIDVNNIVEALETGAVLCSHANNVTRVAGEFIQKYGMVRHVQLPMNGVTFVNSAQPATFLARDNISNFISWCRKHMDIKDVLMFETDDLVLRKNEKNFVLCLLEVARRASRFGMAAPVLIQLEQEIEEEIREELELPLEETPPLAKPQQRTANTQNLDEMVRMHHWNQFTNWNQ
;
A
#
# COMPACT_ATOMS: atom_id res chain seq x y z
N MET A 1 -28.12 39.30 -7.80
CA MET A 1 -27.02 39.08 -6.84
C MET A 1 -26.62 37.64 -7.02
N SER A 2 -25.61 37.39 -7.85
CA SER A 2 -25.23 36.03 -8.25
C SER A 2 -23.72 35.88 -8.18
N THR A 3 -23.35 34.74 -7.57
CA THR A 3 -22.16 33.91 -7.82
C THR A 3 -20.79 34.47 -7.46
N GLY A 4 -20.23 33.92 -6.37
CA GLY A 4 -18.81 33.90 -6.08
C GLY A 4 -18.44 32.54 -5.50
N ILE A 5 -18.34 31.52 -6.35
CA ILE A 5 -17.61 30.29 -6.02
C ILE A 5 -16.34 30.35 -6.86
N HIS A 6 -15.25 30.77 -6.22
CA HIS A 6 -13.94 30.78 -6.84
C HIS A 6 -13.39 29.35 -6.85
N HIS A 7 -13.09 28.89 -8.06
CA HIS A 7 -12.35 27.68 -8.39
C HIS A 7 -11.24 27.38 -7.39
N ALA A 8 -11.35 26.24 -6.70
CA ALA A 8 -10.19 25.54 -6.18
C ALA A 8 -9.30 25.12 -7.35
N THR A 9 -8.00 25.31 -7.18
CA THR A 9 -6.95 25.12 -8.18
C THR A 9 -6.91 23.69 -8.68
N ASN A 10 -7.32 23.54 -9.94
CA ASN A 10 -7.23 22.33 -10.75
C ASN A 10 -5.75 22.09 -11.12
N GLN A 11 -4.89 21.73 -10.16
CA GLN A 11 -3.58 21.18 -10.47
C GLN A 11 -3.81 19.79 -11.08
N SER A 12 -3.94 19.76 -12.40
CA SER A 12 -4.11 18.52 -13.15
C SER A 12 -2.91 17.62 -12.89
N ILE A 13 -3.15 16.54 -12.12
CA ILE A 13 -2.25 15.39 -12.08
C ILE A 13 -2.11 14.93 -13.53
N LYS A 14 -0.88 14.96 -14.06
CA LYS A 14 -0.64 14.47 -15.41
C LYS A 14 -0.94 12.97 -15.40
N PRO A 15 -1.95 12.50 -16.16
CA PRO A 15 -2.20 11.07 -16.25
C PRO A 15 -0.95 10.38 -16.80
N PHE A 16 -0.57 9.24 -16.22
CA PHE A 16 0.55 8.47 -16.74
C PHE A 16 0.26 8.02 -18.17
N LYS A 17 1.31 7.95 -18.97
CA LYS A 17 1.20 7.78 -20.43
C LYS A 17 1.08 6.31 -20.83
N SER A 18 1.43 5.37 -19.95
CA SER A 18 1.36 3.94 -20.23
C SER A 18 1.07 3.10 -18.98
N SER A 19 0.55 1.88 -19.17
CA SER A 19 0.38 0.89 -18.09
C SER A 19 1.69 0.51 -17.41
N GLU A 20 2.84 0.67 -18.08
CA GLU A 20 4.16 0.36 -17.52
C GLU A 20 4.61 1.44 -16.54
N GLU A 21 4.35 2.72 -16.84
CA GLU A 21 4.63 3.83 -15.91
C GLU A 21 3.83 3.69 -14.61
N TYR A 22 2.54 3.31 -14.70
CA TYR A 22 1.73 3.00 -13.52
C TYR A 22 2.33 1.85 -12.70
N LEU A 23 2.72 0.76 -13.37
CA LEU A 23 3.30 -0.40 -12.69
C LEU A 23 4.62 -0.04 -11.99
N TYR A 24 5.45 0.79 -12.63
CA TYR A 24 6.68 1.28 -12.04
C TYR A 24 6.42 2.09 -10.76
N ALA A 25 5.49 3.04 -10.81
CA ALA A 25 5.11 3.84 -9.63
C ALA A 25 4.58 2.96 -8.48
N MET A 26 3.73 1.98 -8.80
CA MET A 26 3.23 1.02 -7.81
C MET A 26 4.35 0.17 -7.21
N LYS A 27 5.33 -0.25 -8.01
CA LYS A 27 6.51 -1.00 -7.53
C LYS A 27 7.39 -0.14 -6.63
N GLU A 28 7.61 1.12 -7.00
CA GLU A 28 8.44 2.06 -6.24
C GLU A 28 7.87 2.32 -4.84
N ASP A 29 6.57 2.62 -4.76
CA ASP A 29 5.86 2.82 -3.48
C ASP A 29 5.88 1.54 -2.62
N LEU A 30 5.67 0.38 -3.24
CA LEU A 30 5.73 -0.91 -2.54
C LEU A 30 7.15 -1.23 -2.02
N ALA A 31 8.18 -0.94 -2.83
CA ALA A 31 9.58 -1.13 -2.45
C ALA A 31 9.96 -0.24 -1.26
N GLU A 32 9.56 1.03 -1.30
CA GLU A 32 9.78 1.98 -0.20
C GLU A 32 9.10 1.53 1.08
N TRP A 33 7.84 1.14 0.99
CA TRP A 33 7.09 0.65 2.14
C TRP A 33 7.71 -0.61 2.77
N LEU A 34 8.13 -1.59 1.97
CA LEU A 34 8.76 -2.81 2.49
C LEU A 34 10.15 -2.56 3.08
N ARG A 35 10.96 -1.70 2.43
CA ARG A 35 12.26 -1.25 2.94
C ARG A 35 12.11 -0.61 4.31
N ASP A 36 11.13 0.26 4.47
CA ASP A 36 10.84 0.97 5.71
C ASP A 36 10.30 0.08 6.83
N LEU A 37 9.49 -0.93 6.48
CA LEU A 37 8.91 -1.86 7.45
C LEU A 37 9.92 -2.88 7.98
N TYR A 38 10.86 -3.31 7.14
CA TYR A 38 11.75 -4.43 7.43
C TYR A 38 13.23 -4.05 7.50
N GLU A 39 13.57 -2.78 7.26
CA GLU A 39 14.95 -2.28 7.24
C GLU A 39 15.84 -3.08 6.27
N ILE A 40 15.28 -3.42 5.11
CA ILE A 40 15.93 -4.21 4.05
C ILE A 40 16.26 -3.35 2.84
N ASP A 41 17.36 -3.69 2.16
CA ASP A 41 17.81 -2.99 0.96
C ASP A 41 16.98 -3.41 -0.27
N ILE A 42 15.81 -2.80 -0.41
CA ILE A 42 14.89 -3.00 -1.53
C ILE A 42 14.64 -1.68 -2.25
N ASP A 43 14.63 -1.69 -3.57
CA ASP A 43 14.20 -0.61 -4.46
C ASP A 43 13.33 -1.14 -5.61
N VAL A 44 12.88 -0.25 -6.49
CA VAL A 44 12.04 -0.59 -7.65
C VAL A 44 12.73 -1.55 -8.65
N ASN A 45 14.07 -1.57 -8.68
CA ASN A 45 14.85 -2.38 -9.60
C ASN A 45 15.07 -3.80 -9.06
N ASN A 46 15.19 -3.97 -7.73
CA ASN A 46 15.53 -5.24 -7.10
C ASN A 46 14.37 -5.90 -6.33
N ILE A 47 13.19 -5.27 -6.21
CA ILE A 47 12.06 -5.79 -5.41
C ILE A 47 11.68 -7.24 -5.74
N VAL A 48 11.71 -7.61 -7.01
CA VAL A 48 11.40 -8.99 -7.45
C VAL A 48 12.45 -9.96 -6.92
N GLU A 49 13.73 -9.63 -7.07
CA GLU A 49 14.86 -10.44 -6.60
C GLU A 49 14.89 -10.56 -5.08
N ALA A 50 14.70 -9.44 -4.37
CA ALA A 50 14.71 -9.43 -2.91
C ALA A 50 13.58 -10.28 -2.30
N LEU A 51 12.48 -10.48 -3.03
CA LEU A 51 11.31 -11.23 -2.59
C LEU A 51 11.24 -12.66 -3.18
N GLU A 52 12.14 -13.04 -4.08
CA GLU A 52 12.06 -14.31 -4.85
C GLU A 52 12.32 -15.58 -4.01
N THR A 53 12.81 -15.42 -2.77
CA THR A 53 12.93 -16.53 -1.80
C THR A 53 11.62 -16.79 -1.04
N GLY A 54 10.64 -15.88 -1.12
CA GLY A 54 9.40 -15.89 -0.35
C GLY A 54 9.56 -15.65 1.15
N ALA A 55 10.78 -15.56 1.68
CA ALA A 55 11.01 -15.43 3.13
C ALA A 55 10.46 -14.10 3.69
N VAL A 56 10.73 -12.99 3.00
CA VAL A 56 10.20 -11.67 3.37
C VAL A 56 8.68 -11.63 3.25
N LEU A 57 8.10 -12.27 2.21
CA LEU A 57 6.65 -12.37 2.04
C LEU A 57 5.99 -13.11 3.22
N CYS A 58 6.54 -14.25 3.61
CA CYS A 58 6.06 -15.00 4.77
C CYS A 58 6.25 -14.25 6.08
N SER A 59 7.38 -13.57 6.26
CA SER A 59 7.60 -12.67 7.39
C SER A 59 6.53 -11.58 7.45
N HIS A 60 6.20 -11.00 6.29
CA HIS A 60 5.17 -9.98 6.19
C HIS A 60 3.77 -10.52 6.54
N ALA A 61 3.37 -11.69 6.03
CA ALA A 61 2.12 -12.34 6.44
C ALA A 61 2.03 -12.57 7.96
N ASN A 62 3.14 -12.98 8.60
CA ASN A 62 3.21 -13.17 10.04
C ASN A 62 3.11 -11.84 10.81
N ASN A 63 3.74 -10.78 10.30
CA ASN A 63 3.63 -9.44 10.88
C ASN A 63 2.19 -8.91 10.80
N VAL A 64 1.55 -9.03 9.64
CA VAL A 64 0.13 -8.65 9.46
C VAL A 64 -0.76 -9.43 10.44
N THR A 65 -0.52 -10.74 10.60
CA THR A 65 -1.26 -11.59 11.56
C THR A 65 -1.07 -11.11 13.00
N ARG A 66 0.15 -10.71 13.38
CA ARG A 66 0.43 -10.16 14.71
C ARG A 66 -0.34 -8.86 14.95
N VAL A 67 -0.31 -7.93 14.00
CA VAL A 67 -1.03 -6.65 14.09
C VAL A 67 -2.55 -6.87 14.20
N ALA A 68 -3.10 -7.82 13.44
CA ALA A 68 -4.50 -8.22 13.56
C ALA A 68 -4.82 -8.78 14.97
N GLY A 69 -3.93 -9.57 15.55
CA GLY A 69 -4.07 -10.06 16.93
C GLY A 69 -4.09 -8.93 17.96
N GLU A 70 -3.20 -7.95 17.83
CA GLU A 70 -3.16 -6.75 18.70
C GLU A 70 -4.44 -5.92 18.56
N PHE A 71 -4.95 -5.79 17.33
CA PHE A 71 -6.23 -5.14 17.06
C PHE A 71 -7.40 -5.85 17.75
N ILE A 72 -7.48 -7.18 17.64
CA ILE A 72 -8.51 -8.00 18.31
C ILE A 72 -8.42 -7.86 19.83
N GLN A 73 -7.21 -7.85 20.40
CA GLN A 73 -7.05 -7.67 21.85
C GLN A 73 -7.56 -6.30 22.32
N LYS A 74 -7.37 -5.26 21.50
CA LYS A 74 -7.74 -3.88 21.86
C LYS A 74 -9.21 -3.57 21.64
N TYR A 75 -9.80 -4.07 20.55
CA TYR A 75 -11.14 -3.67 20.09
C TYR A 75 -12.14 -4.83 20.00
N GLY A 76 -11.69 -6.07 20.22
CA GLY A 76 -12.49 -7.27 20.02
C GLY A 76 -12.61 -7.66 18.54
N MET A 77 -13.42 -8.68 18.28
CA MET A 77 -13.75 -9.08 16.91
C MET A 77 -14.75 -8.11 16.30
N VAL A 78 -14.45 -7.66 15.09
CA VAL A 78 -15.23 -6.64 14.39
C VAL A 78 -15.92 -7.28 13.20
N ARG A 79 -17.22 -7.01 13.04
CA ARG A 79 -17.98 -7.49 11.88
C ARG A 79 -17.48 -6.77 10.62
N HIS A 80 -17.42 -7.47 9.48
CA HIS A 80 -17.01 -6.93 8.17
C HIS A 80 -15.52 -6.57 8.01
N VAL A 81 -14.66 -6.83 8.99
CA VAL A 81 -13.20 -6.77 8.83
C VAL A 81 -12.65 -8.20 8.83
N GLN A 82 -12.06 -8.59 7.70
CA GLN A 82 -11.39 -9.89 7.59
C GLN A 82 -10.04 -9.81 8.32
N LEU A 83 -9.92 -10.55 9.43
CA LEU A 83 -8.74 -10.53 10.29
C LEU A 83 -8.00 -11.88 10.20
N PRO A 84 -6.72 -11.90 9.82
CA PRO A 84 -5.92 -13.13 9.81
C PRO A 84 -5.72 -13.63 11.24
N MET A 85 -6.11 -14.89 11.50
CA MET A 85 -5.96 -15.52 12.82
C MET A 85 -4.68 -16.35 12.95
N ASN A 86 -4.15 -16.85 11.83
CA ASN A 86 -2.99 -17.71 11.79
C ASN A 86 -1.98 -17.18 10.76
N GLY A 87 -0.71 -17.27 11.13
CA GLY A 87 0.39 -16.94 10.24
C GLY A 87 0.79 -18.10 9.34
N VAL A 88 1.97 -18.01 8.76
CA VAL A 88 2.59 -19.02 7.89
C VAL A 88 3.91 -19.52 8.46
N THR A 89 4.18 -20.81 8.26
CA THR A 89 5.50 -21.40 8.45
C THR A 89 6.34 -21.21 7.18
N PHE A 90 7.63 -20.94 7.34
CA PHE A 90 8.53 -20.74 6.21
C PHE A 90 9.99 -21.04 6.58
N VAL A 91 10.82 -21.26 5.57
CA VAL A 91 12.26 -21.46 5.72
C VAL A 91 12.98 -20.16 5.41
N ASN A 92 13.48 -19.48 6.44
CA ASN A 92 14.18 -18.20 6.28
C ASN A 92 15.48 -18.29 5.48
N SER A 93 16.16 -19.45 5.52
CA SER A 93 17.42 -19.69 4.82
C SER A 93 17.25 -20.21 3.38
N ALA A 94 16.02 -20.19 2.84
CA ALA A 94 15.75 -20.62 1.48
C ALA A 94 16.57 -19.81 0.47
N GLN A 95 17.12 -20.49 -0.52
CA GLN A 95 17.89 -19.84 -1.60
C GLN A 95 16.99 -19.64 -2.82
N PRO A 96 17.25 -18.61 -3.65
CA PRO A 96 16.54 -18.40 -4.91
C PRO A 96 16.48 -19.66 -5.79
N ALA A 97 15.42 -19.78 -6.58
CA ALA A 97 15.19 -20.89 -7.51
C ALA A 97 15.14 -22.32 -6.90
N THR A 98 15.10 -22.45 -5.57
CA THR A 98 14.96 -23.74 -4.89
C THR A 98 13.49 -24.14 -4.66
N PHE A 99 13.23 -25.41 -4.38
CA PHE A 99 11.91 -25.87 -3.94
C PHE A 99 11.46 -25.19 -2.64
N LEU A 100 12.39 -24.93 -1.71
CA LEU A 100 12.09 -24.23 -0.46
C LEU A 100 11.61 -22.80 -0.71
N ALA A 101 12.19 -22.10 -1.68
CA ALA A 101 11.72 -20.77 -2.07
C ALA A 101 10.29 -20.83 -2.66
N ARG A 102 10.03 -21.79 -3.55
CA ARG A 102 8.67 -22.01 -4.10
C ARG A 102 7.66 -22.37 -3.02
N ASP A 103 8.04 -23.18 -2.03
CA ASP A 103 7.18 -23.56 -0.91
C ASP A 103 6.85 -22.35 -0.03
N ASN A 104 7.84 -21.51 0.28
CA ASN A 104 7.60 -20.24 1.00
C ASN A 104 6.58 -19.37 0.25
N ILE A 105 6.79 -19.13 -1.05
CA ILE A 105 5.88 -18.33 -1.88
C ILE A 105 4.47 -18.96 -1.90
N SER A 106 4.37 -20.29 -2.03
CA SER A 106 3.09 -21.01 -2.01
C SER A 106 2.35 -20.85 -0.68
N ASN A 107 3.09 -20.85 0.44
CA ASN A 107 2.52 -20.64 1.78
C ASN A 107 1.96 -19.22 1.91
N PHE A 108 2.69 -18.21 1.42
CA PHE A 108 2.22 -16.82 1.38
C PHE A 108 0.95 -16.67 0.52
N ILE A 109 0.97 -17.18 -0.72
CA ILE A 109 -0.20 -17.17 -1.63
C ILE A 109 -1.41 -17.83 -0.97
N SER A 110 -1.21 -18.98 -0.33
CA SER A 110 -2.27 -19.70 0.38
C SER A 110 -2.83 -18.89 1.55
N TRP A 111 -1.98 -18.16 2.27
CA TRP A 111 -2.39 -17.29 3.37
C TRP A 111 -3.17 -16.07 2.87
N CYS A 112 -2.73 -15.41 1.79
CA CYS A 112 -3.46 -14.30 1.17
C CYS A 112 -4.89 -14.71 0.80
N ARG A 113 -5.07 -15.87 0.17
CA ARG A 113 -6.39 -16.38 -0.21
C ARG A 113 -7.25 -16.73 1.01
N LYS A 114 -6.70 -17.45 1.98
CA LYS A 114 -7.47 -18.00 3.12
C LYS A 114 -7.75 -17.00 4.22
N HIS A 115 -6.78 -16.16 4.53
CA HIS A 115 -6.81 -15.31 5.72
C HIS A 115 -7.06 -13.84 5.40
N MET A 116 -6.64 -13.38 4.22
CA MET A 116 -6.87 -12.02 3.76
C MET A 116 -8.00 -11.90 2.74
N ASP A 117 -8.57 -13.01 2.23
CA ASP A 117 -9.68 -13.04 1.26
C ASP A 117 -9.37 -12.25 -0.04
N ILE A 118 -8.13 -12.31 -0.50
CA ILE A 118 -7.71 -11.67 -1.76
C ILE A 118 -8.29 -12.44 -2.94
N LYS A 119 -8.96 -11.70 -3.84
CA LYS A 119 -9.61 -12.26 -5.04
C LYS A 119 -8.56 -12.85 -5.99
N ASP A 120 -8.86 -14.00 -6.59
CA ASP A 120 -7.93 -14.70 -7.50
C ASP A 120 -7.47 -13.85 -8.69
N VAL A 121 -8.26 -12.88 -9.14
CA VAL A 121 -7.88 -11.93 -10.22
C VAL A 121 -6.67 -11.06 -9.85
N LEU A 122 -6.41 -10.84 -8.56
CA LEU A 122 -5.27 -10.08 -8.05
C LEU A 122 -4.11 -10.99 -7.62
N MET A 123 -4.34 -12.30 -7.51
CA MET A 123 -3.34 -13.25 -7.05
C MET A 123 -2.28 -13.50 -8.14
N PHE A 124 -1.05 -13.73 -7.69
CA PHE A 124 0.05 -14.22 -8.52
C PHE A 124 0.34 -15.69 -8.23
N GLU A 125 1.07 -16.35 -9.12
CA GLU A 125 1.54 -17.72 -8.98
C GLU A 125 3.02 -17.77 -8.58
N THR A 126 3.48 -18.90 -8.04
CA THR A 126 4.90 -19.07 -7.68
C THR A 126 5.84 -18.83 -8.86
N ASP A 127 5.43 -19.26 -10.05
CA ASP A 127 6.23 -19.14 -11.26
C ASP A 127 6.28 -17.70 -11.79
N ASP A 128 5.32 -16.85 -11.44
CA ASP A 128 5.33 -15.43 -11.83
C ASP A 128 6.53 -14.70 -11.24
N LEU A 129 6.84 -14.99 -9.97
CA LEU A 129 7.95 -14.41 -9.23
C LEU A 129 9.28 -15.11 -9.59
N VAL A 130 9.30 -16.44 -9.63
CA VAL A 130 10.52 -17.21 -9.89
C VAL A 130 11.00 -17.08 -11.34
N LEU A 131 10.09 -16.96 -12.31
CA LEU A 131 10.43 -16.81 -13.73
C LEU A 131 10.39 -15.35 -14.20
N ARG A 132 10.06 -14.41 -13.31
CA ARG A 132 9.93 -12.97 -13.60
C ARG A 132 9.00 -12.67 -14.79
N LYS A 133 7.87 -13.38 -14.85
CA LYS A 133 6.94 -13.33 -16.01
C LYS A 133 5.76 -12.39 -15.83
N ASN A 134 5.31 -12.19 -14.59
CA ASN A 134 4.09 -11.43 -14.31
C ASN A 134 4.24 -10.60 -13.03
N GLU A 135 4.96 -9.48 -13.15
CA GLU A 135 5.16 -8.55 -12.03
C GLU A 135 3.87 -7.81 -11.66
N LYS A 136 2.93 -7.65 -12.60
CA LYS A 136 1.69 -6.90 -12.37
C LYS A 136 0.85 -7.52 -11.26
N ASN A 137 0.50 -8.81 -11.38
CA ASN A 137 -0.31 -9.47 -10.34
C ASN A 137 0.45 -9.57 -9.02
N PHE A 138 1.77 -9.73 -9.07
CA PHE A 138 2.59 -9.72 -7.86
C PHE A 138 2.45 -8.41 -7.08
N VAL A 139 2.57 -7.27 -7.76
CA VAL A 139 2.43 -5.93 -7.17
C VAL A 139 1.00 -5.69 -6.68
N LEU A 140 0.00 -6.01 -7.51
CA LEU A 140 -1.41 -5.82 -7.16
C LEU A 140 -1.83 -6.66 -5.94
N CYS A 141 -1.34 -7.90 -5.83
CA CYS A 141 -1.57 -8.75 -4.67
C CYS A 141 -1.04 -8.11 -3.38
N LEU A 142 0.19 -7.59 -3.41
CA LEU A 142 0.82 -6.99 -2.22
C LEU A 142 0.16 -5.67 -1.82
N LEU A 143 -0.23 -4.83 -2.80
CA LEU A 143 -1.02 -3.62 -2.52
C LEU A 143 -2.38 -3.96 -1.89
N GLU A 144 -3.04 -5.02 -2.34
CA GLU A 144 -4.30 -5.47 -1.74
C GLU A 144 -4.12 -6.01 -0.31
N VAL A 145 -3.01 -6.72 -0.02
CA VAL A 145 -2.66 -7.10 1.36
C VAL A 145 -2.54 -5.84 2.22
N ALA A 146 -1.80 -4.83 1.75
CA ALA A 146 -1.58 -3.59 2.48
C ALA A 146 -2.88 -2.81 2.72
N ARG A 147 -3.74 -2.70 1.70
CA ARG A 147 -5.07 -2.09 1.79
C ARG A 147 -5.93 -2.75 2.85
N ARG A 148 -5.94 -4.08 2.91
CA ARG A 148 -6.71 -4.80 3.94
C ARG A 148 -6.11 -4.66 5.32
N ALA A 149 -4.77 -4.70 5.42
CA ALA A 149 -4.05 -4.60 6.68
C ALA A 149 -4.17 -3.21 7.35
N SER A 150 -4.30 -2.15 6.55
CA SER A 150 -4.46 -0.79 7.07
C SER A 150 -5.76 -0.61 7.86
N ARG A 151 -6.82 -1.36 7.53
CA ARG A 151 -8.10 -1.34 8.25
C ARG A 151 -7.99 -1.75 9.72
N PHE A 152 -6.93 -2.46 10.09
CA PHE A 152 -6.65 -2.87 11.46
C PHE A 152 -5.31 -2.33 12.00
N GLY A 153 -4.80 -1.24 11.41
CA GLY A 153 -3.75 -0.42 11.99
C GLY A 153 -2.33 -0.68 11.48
N MET A 154 -2.15 -1.49 10.44
CA MET A 154 -0.84 -1.59 9.78
C MET A 154 -0.55 -0.34 8.94
N ALA A 155 0.69 0.15 8.96
CA ALA A 155 1.10 1.21 8.05
C ALA A 155 0.94 0.75 6.59
N ALA A 156 0.44 1.61 5.72
CA ALA A 156 0.18 1.31 4.31
C ALA A 156 1.14 2.10 3.39
N PRO A 157 1.39 1.62 2.15
CA PRO A 157 2.05 2.39 1.10
C PRO A 157 1.33 3.73 0.84
N VAL A 158 2.05 4.72 0.30
CA VAL A 158 1.51 6.06 0.08
C VAL A 158 0.32 6.02 -0.87
N LEU A 159 0.37 5.19 -1.91
CA LEU A 159 -0.72 5.03 -2.86
C LEU A 159 -2.05 4.67 -2.16
N ILE A 160 -2.00 3.72 -1.23
CA ILE A 160 -3.17 3.28 -0.47
C ILE A 160 -3.67 4.38 0.47
N GLN A 161 -2.75 5.13 1.09
CA GLN A 161 -3.12 6.24 1.96
C GLN A 161 -3.87 7.34 1.18
N LEU A 162 -3.39 7.67 -0.02
CA LEU A 162 -4.03 8.65 -0.90
C LEU A 162 -5.40 8.18 -1.38
N GLU A 163 -5.56 6.91 -1.74
CA GLU A 163 -6.86 6.35 -2.12
C GLU A 163 -7.88 6.44 -0.96
N GLN A 164 -7.45 6.17 0.27
CA GLN A 164 -8.29 6.32 1.46
C GLN A 164 -8.66 7.78 1.72
N GLU A 165 -7.73 8.72 1.53
CA GLU A 165 -7.99 10.16 1.67
C GLU A 165 -9.04 10.61 0.65
N ILE A 166 -8.92 10.20 -0.62
CA ILE A 166 -9.89 10.50 -1.67
C ILE A 166 -11.26 9.89 -1.36
N GLU A 167 -11.31 8.64 -0.89
CA GLU A 167 -12.56 7.97 -0.52
C GLU A 167 -13.29 8.71 0.61
N GLU A 168 -12.56 9.26 1.60
CA GLU A 168 -13.17 10.04 2.68
C GLU A 168 -13.60 11.44 2.23
N GLU A 169 -12.82 12.13 1.37
CA GLU A 169 -13.25 13.41 0.78
C GLU A 169 -14.57 13.26 0.00
N ILE A 170 -14.67 12.21 -0.83
CA ILE A 170 -15.89 11.90 -1.59
C ILE A 170 -17.06 11.57 -0.65
N ARG A 171 -16.79 10.82 0.44
CA ARG A 171 -17.80 10.49 1.44
C ARG A 171 -18.36 11.74 2.11
N GLU A 172 -17.49 12.66 2.51
CA GLU A 172 -17.85 13.94 3.12
C GLU A 172 -18.65 14.83 2.16
N GLU A 173 -18.21 14.95 0.89
CA GLU A 173 -18.90 15.74 -0.13
C GLU A 173 -20.31 15.20 -0.43
N LEU A 174 -20.50 13.89 -0.39
CA LEU A 174 -21.77 13.22 -0.68
C LEU A 174 -22.65 12.97 0.57
N GLU A 175 -22.24 13.46 1.74
CA GLU A 175 -22.91 13.24 3.05
C GLU A 175 -23.28 11.76 3.31
N LEU A 176 -22.41 10.84 2.86
CA LEU A 176 -22.68 9.40 3.01
C LEU A 176 -22.57 8.98 4.48
N PRO A 177 -23.37 8.00 4.94
CA PRO A 177 -23.27 7.48 6.30
C PRO A 177 -21.84 7.02 6.61
N LEU A 178 -21.41 7.24 7.85
CA LEU A 178 -20.20 6.61 8.38
C LEU A 178 -20.36 5.09 8.23
N GLU A 179 -19.39 4.42 7.61
CA GLU A 179 -19.33 2.97 7.69
C GLU A 179 -19.19 2.56 9.16
N GLU A 180 -19.84 1.47 9.57
CA GLU A 180 -19.64 0.83 10.88
C GLU A 180 -18.25 0.15 10.96
N THR A 181 -17.22 0.79 10.41
CA THR A 181 -15.85 0.42 10.70
C THR A 181 -15.54 0.92 12.11
N PRO A 182 -15.00 0.06 13.00
CA PRO A 182 -14.48 0.50 14.29
C PRO A 182 -13.48 1.62 14.00
N PRO A 183 -13.30 2.59 14.92
CA PRO A 183 -12.47 3.76 14.66
C PRO A 183 -11.15 3.28 14.10
N LEU A 184 -10.95 3.51 12.80
CA LEU A 184 -9.76 3.10 12.07
C LEU A 184 -8.61 3.47 12.99
N ALA A 185 -7.80 2.49 13.38
CA ALA A 185 -6.52 2.82 13.97
C ALA A 185 -5.85 3.67 12.90
N LYS A 186 -5.83 5.00 13.11
CA LYS A 186 -5.34 5.95 12.10
C LYS A 186 -4.04 5.36 11.60
N PRO A 187 -3.92 5.03 10.30
CA PRO A 187 -2.67 4.54 9.76
C PRO A 187 -1.59 5.45 10.31
N GLN A 188 -0.48 4.89 10.81
CA GLN A 188 0.66 5.73 11.15
C GLN A 188 1.05 6.45 9.87
N GLN A 189 0.54 7.68 9.72
CA GLN A 189 0.84 8.57 8.63
C GLN A 189 2.33 8.85 8.78
N ARG A 190 3.14 8.12 8.01
CA ARG A 190 4.46 8.65 7.70
C ARG A 190 4.18 9.79 6.77
N THR A 191 4.47 11.00 7.24
CA THR A 191 4.52 12.18 6.40
C THR A 191 5.45 11.86 5.24
N ALA A 192 4.90 11.49 4.08
CA ALA A 192 5.55 11.84 2.84
C ALA A 192 5.91 13.32 2.98
N ASN A 193 7.15 13.68 2.69
CA ASN A 193 7.69 15.01 2.97
C ASN A 193 6.99 16.07 2.09
N THR A 194 5.73 16.40 2.42
CA THR A 194 4.88 17.40 1.75
C THR A 194 5.37 18.82 2.04
N GLN A 195 6.32 19.00 2.95
CA GLN A 195 6.98 20.29 3.20
C GLN A 195 7.59 20.86 1.91
N ASN A 196 8.00 20.00 0.96
CA ASN A 196 8.53 20.45 -0.32
C ASN A 196 7.46 21.07 -1.23
N LEU A 197 6.21 20.56 -1.20
CA LEU A 197 5.11 21.09 -2.00
C LEU A 197 4.60 22.42 -1.45
N ASP A 198 4.46 22.53 -0.13
CA ASP A 198 4.02 23.76 0.54
C ASP A 198 5.06 24.88 0.42
N GLU A 199 6.35 24.56 0.50
CA GLU A 199 7.43 25.52 0.29
C GLU A 199 7.52 25.98 -1.18
N MET A 200 7.32 25.08 -2.14
CA MET A 200 7.30 25.43 -3.57
C MET A 200 6.11 26.34 -3.91
N VAL A 201 4.92 26.09 -3.36
CA VAL A 201 3.74 26.96 -3.56
C VAL A 201 3.97 28.34 -2.92
N ARG A 202 4.52 28.39 -1.70
CA ARG A 202 4.86 29.66 -1.04
C ARG A 202 5.91 30.47 -1.80
N MET A 203 6.94 29.81 -2.34
CA MET A 203 7.98 30.42 -3.19
C MET A 203 7.43 30.95 -4.51
N HIS A 204 6.50 30.21 -5.14
CA HIS A 204 5.87 30.66 -6.39
C HIS A 204 4.98 31.89 -6.19
N HIS A 205 4.22 31.92 -5.09
CA HIS A 205 3.39 33.07 -4.73
C HIS A 205 4.23 34.29 -4.32
N TRP A 206 5.36 34.10 -3.65
CA TRP A 206 6.28 35.19 -3.28
C TRP A 206 6.93 35.83 -4.51
N ASN A 207 7.43 35.02 -5.46
CA ASN A 207 8.09 35.52 -6.67
C ASN A 207 7.14 36.27 -7.62
N GLN A 208 5.85 35.92 -7.63
CA GLN A 208 4.82 36.64 -8.39
C GLN A 208 4.49 38.00 -7.74
N PHE A 209 4.47 38.08 -6.41
CA PHE A 209 4.22 39.33 -5.67
C PHE A 209 5.38 40.33 -5.78
N THR A 210 6.63 39.87 -5.82
CA THR A 210 7.79 40.75 -5.96
C THR A 210 7.96 41.31 -7.37
N ASN A 211 7.54 40.57 -8.40
CA ASN A 211 7.59 41.02 -9.80
C ASN A 211 6.45 41.96 -10.21
N TRP A 212 5.41 42.11 -9.38
CA TRP A 212 4.28 43.02 -9.65
C TRP A 212 4.45 44.40 -8.97
N ASN A 213 5.46 44.56 -8.11
CA ASN A 213 5.76 45.79 -7.36
C ASN A 213 7.10 46.44 -7.79
N GLN A 214 7.58 46.11 -8.99
CA GLN A 214 8.62 46.85 -9.73
C GLN A 214 8.04 47.38 -11.04
#